data_AF-A0A3N0BVL9-F1
#
_entry.id   AF-A0A3N0BVL9-F1
#
_cell.length_a   1.000
_cell.length_b   1.000
_cell.length_c   1.000
_cell.angle_alpha   90.00
_cell.angle_beta   90.00
_cell.angle_gamma   90.00
#
_symmetry.space_group_name_H-M   'P 1'
#
loop_
_entity.id
_entity.type
_entity.pdbx_description
1 polymer ?
#
loop_
_entity_poly.entity_id
_entity_poly.type
_entity_poly.pdbx_seq_one_letter_code
_entity_poly.pdbx_strand_id
1 'polypeptide(L)'
;METTLVGTLSKTGSIHKVENGFIGLPSMNEPGTVAAIGDSLHNPEGSVMCAGFFELKASEPLVYTYTYDEMKVVIQGEFILTDQTTGEVTHAKERDVLFFPKGTTVKFETPEYGLGFFAGDRTFAP
;
A
#
# COMPACT_ATOMS: atom_id res chain seq x y z
N MET A 1 16.17 -5.77 8.38
CA MET A 1 14.90 -6.11 9.04
C MET A 1 14.34 -7.30 8.28
N GLU A 2 13.97 -8.38 8.96
CA GLU A 2 13.38 -9.54 8.29
C GLU A 2 12.09 -9.11 7.60
N THR A 3 12.03 -9.32 6.27
CA THR A 3 10.84 -9.00 5.49
C THR A 3 9.73 -9.96 5.92
N THR A 4 8.75 -9.45 6.68
CA THR A 4 7.68 -10.28 7.22
C THR A 4 6.54 -10.36 6.22
N LEU A 5 6.35 -11.54 5.61
CA LEU A 5 5.20 -11.84 4.78
C LEU A 5 3.91 -11.73 5.62
N VAL A 6 2.91 -11.03 5.11
CA VAL A 6 1.57 -11.00 5.69
C VAL A 6 0.70 -12.06 5.03
N GLY A 7 0.06 -12.89 5.85
CA GLY A 7 -0.83 -13.97 5.41
C GLY A 7 -0.15 -15.34 5.37
N THR A 8 -0.78 -16.27 4.66
CA THR A 8 -0.28 -17.66 4.49
C THR A 8 0.08 -17.90 3.04
N LEU A 9 1.37 -18.07 2.77
CA LEU A 9 1.89 -18.39 1.43
C LEU A 9 1.71 -19.88 1.12
N SER A 10 1.23 -20.17 -0.07
CA SER A 10 1.18 -21.50 -0.67
C SER A 10 1.67 -21.44 -2.12
N LYS A 11 2.10 -22.58 -2.65
CA LYS A 11 2.60 -22.70 -4.03
C LYS A 11 2.02 -23.92 -4.74
N THR A 12 1.53 -23.74 -5.96
CA THR A 12 1.07 -24.82 -6.85
C THR A 12 1.85 -24.74 -8.16
N GLY A 13 2.82 -25.64 -8.35
CA GLY A 13 3.79 -25.52 -9.44
C GLY A 13 4.60 -24.23 -9.29
N SER A 14 4.56 -23.34 -10.28
CA SER A 14 5.23 -22.02 -10.23
C SER A 14 4.30 -20.88 -9.75
N ILE A 15 3.07 -21.18 -9.33
CA ILE A 15 2.07 -20.18 -8.95
C ILE A 15 2.15 -19.94 -7.45
N HIS A 16 2.41 -18.70 -7.04
CA HIS A 16 2.39 -18.26 -5.65
C HIS A 16 1.00 -17.74 -5.30
N LYS A 17 0.48 -18.14 -4.14
CA LYS A 17 -0.82 -17.70 -3.62
C LYS A 17 -0.67 -17.34 -2.15
N VAL A 18 -1.19 -16.18 -1.77
CA VAL A 18 -1.25 -15.74 -0.38
C VAL A 18 -2.69 -15.64 0.05
N GLU A 19 -3.04 -16.33 1.13
CA GLU A 19 -4.34 -16.21 1.79
C GLU A 19 -4.23 -15.23 2.94
N ASN A 20 -5.27 -14.41 3.14
CA ASN A 20 -5.37 -13.46 4.25
C ASN A 20 -4.23 -12.41 4.29
N GLY A 21 -3.65 -12.06 3.14
CA GLY A 21 -2.52 -11.11 3.04
C GLY A 21 -2.82 -9.66 3.44
N PHE A 22 -4.08 -9.34 3.77
CA PHE A 22 -4.53 -8.04 4.26
C PHE A 22 -4.86 -8.05 5.76
N ILE A 23 -4.79 -9.21 6.44
CA ILE A 23 -5.16 -9.35 7.86
C ILE A 23 -3.93 -9.14 8.73
N GLY A 24 -4.04 -8.27 9.74
CA GLY A 24 -2.97 -8.04 10.71
C GLY A 24 -1.78 -7.30 10.12
N LEU A 25 -2.03 -6.35 9.22
CA LEU A 25 -0.99 -5.52 8.61
C LEU A 25 -0.16 -4.80 9.70
N PRO A 26 1.17 -4.77 9.57
CA PRO A 26 2.04 -3.97 10.43
C PRO A 26 1.67 -2.49 10.42
N SER A 27 1.66 -1.87 11.60
CA SER A 27 1.50 -0.42 11.75
C SER A 27 2.67 0.33 11.11
N MET A 28 2.37 1.45 10.43
CA MET A 28 3.39 2.38 9.91
C MET A 28 4.06 3.20 11.02
N ASN A 29 3.53 3.17 12.25
CA ASN A 29 4.07 3.82 13.44
C ASN A 29 4.17 5.35 13.34
N GLU A 30 3.26 5.97 12.59
CA GLU A 30 3.15 7.42 12.47
C GLU A 30 2.29 8.02 13.59
N PRO A 31 2.78 9.01 14.37
CA PRO A 31 2.04 9.59 15.48
C PRO A 31 0.68 10.16 15.08
N GLY A 32 -0.39 9.67 15.72
CA GLY A 32 -1.76 10.12 15.46
C GLY A 32 -2.41 9.55 14.20
N THR A 33 -1.64 8.85 13.37
CA THR A 33 -2.12 8.23 12.13
C THR A 33 -2.36 6.74 12.32
N VAL A 34 -3.54 6.27 11.95
CA VAL A 34 -3.91 4.86 11.99
C VAL A 34 -3.77 4.27 10.58
N ALA A 35 -2.51 4.03 10.20
CA ALA A 35 -2.12 3.44 8.93
C ALA A 35 -1.34 2.13 9.13
N ALA A 36 -1.59 1.16 8.27
CA ALA A 36 -0.92 -0.13 8.28
C ALA A 36 -0.57 -0.59 6.86
N ILE A 37 0.59 -1.23 6.69
CA ILE A 37 1.08 -1.67 5.39
C ILE A 37 1.89 -2.95 5.54
N GLY A 38 1.77 -3.85 4.55
CA GLY A 38 2.52 -5.09 4.56
C GLY A 38 2.55 -5.80 3.23
N ASP A 39 3.66 -6.47 2.96
CA ASP A 39 3.87 -7.26 1.75
C ASP A 39 3.15 -8.60 1.88
N SER A 40 2.26 -8.90 0.94
CA SER A 40 1.76 -10.27 0.73
C SER A 40 2.80 -11.09 -0.06
N LEU A 41 3.41 -10.48 -1.08
CA LEU A 41 4.45 -11.08 -1.90
C LEU A 41 5.65 -10.12 -1.99
N HIS A 42 6.79 -10.56 -1.49
CA HIS A 42 8.05 -9.82 -1.57
C HIS A 42 8.94 -10.44 -2.64
N ASN A 43 8.99 -9.82 -3.83
CA ASN A 43 9.91 -10.19 -4.93
C ASN A 43 10.00 -11.71 -5.21
N PRO A 44 8.86 -12.42 -5.38
CA PRO A 44 8.88 -13.87 -5.49
C PRO A 44 9.69 -14.31 -6.72
N GLU A 45 10.50 -15.37 -6.54
CA GLU A 45 11.33 -15.96 -7.62
C GLU A 45 12.29 -14.95 -8.30
N GLY A 46 12.75 -13.93 -7.56
CA GLY A 46 13.68 -12.91 -8.10
C GLY A 46 13.00 -11.83 -8.95
N SER A 47 11.67 -11.76 -8.93
CA SER A 47 10.89 -10.68 -9.53
C SER A 47 11.28 -9.32 -8.94
N VAL A 48 11.31 -8.27 -9.77
CA VAL A 48 11.45 -6.88 -9.30
C VAL A 48 10.18 -6.36 -8.61
N MET A 49 9.03 -7.02 -8.86
CA MET A 49 7.76 -6.63 -8.30
C MET A 49 7.52 -7.23 -6.92
N CYS A 50 7.08 -6.40 -6.00
CA CYS A 50 6.43 -6.77 -4.75
C CYS A 50 4.95 -6.34 -4.79
N ALA A 51 4.13 -6.94 -3.93
CA ALA A 51 2.74 -6.54 -3.79
C ALA A 51 2.21 -6.82 -2.38
N GLY A 52 1.20 -6.05 -1.97
CA GLY A 52 0.64 -6.13 -0.64
C GLY A 52 -0.57 -5.25 -0.45
N PHE A 53 -0.89 -4.97 0.81
CA PHE A 53 -2.03 -4.14 1.17
C PHE A 53 -1.61 -2.95 2.03
N PHE A 54 -2.29 -1.83 1.81
CA PHE A 54 -2.23 -0.61 2.60
C PHE A 54 -3.63 -0.33 3.15
N GLU A 55 -3.74 -0.18 4.46
CA GLU A 55 -4.97 0.17 5.18
C GLU A 55 -4.79 1.54 5.84
N LEU A 56 -5.82 2.39 5.71
CA LEU A 56 -5.94 3.66 6.41
C LEU A 56 -7.33 3.77 7.06
N LYS A 57 -7.36 4.21 8.32
CA LYS A 57 -8.60 4.57 9.03
C LYS A 57 -8.63 6.07 9.26
N ALA A 58 -9.81 6.63 9.49
CA ALA A 58 -9.96 8.05 9.84
C ALA A 58 -9.12 8.39 11.09
N SER A 59 -8.14 9.27 10.90
CA SER A 59 -7.14 9.68 11.89
C SER A 59 -6.40 10.93 11.39
N GLU A 60 -5.27 11.31 12.01
CA GLU A 60 -4.39 12.32 11.42
C GLU A 60 -3.87 11.86 10.04
N PRO A 61 -3.65 12.79 9.08
CA PRO A 61 -3.21 12.45 7.73
C PRO A 61 -1.85 11.75 7.71
N LEU A 62 -1.71 10.76 6.82
CA LEU A 62 -0.41 10.16 6.52
C LEU A 62 0.26 10.98 5.40
N VAL A 63 1.47 11.49 5.62
CA VAL A 63 2.28 12.09 4.56
C VAL A 63 3.38 11.10 4.17
N TYR A 64 3.41 10.71 2.89
CA TYR A 64 4.34 9.70 2.39
C TYR A 64 5.03 10.15 1.10
N THR A 65 6.35 9.99 1.05
CA THR A 65 7.16 10.25 -0.15
C THR A 65 7.52 8.93 -0.82
N TYR A 66 7.07 8.74 -2.05
CA TYR A 66 7.37 7.57 -2.86
C TYR A 66 8.84 7.57 -3.30
N THR A 67 9.59 6.54 -2.90
CA THR A 67 11.01 6.36 -3.29
C THR A 67 11.19 5.41 -4.47
N TYR A 68 10.08 4.85 -4.96
CA TYR A 68 9.94 3.94 -6.10
C TYR A 68 8.56 4.15 -6.75
N ASP A 69 8.38 3.62 -7.96
CA ASP A 69 7.08 3.66 -8.65
C ASP A 69 6.12 2.62 -8.05
N GLU A 70 4.90 3.04 -7.73
CA GLU A 70 3.86 2.16 -7.19
C GLU A 70 2.54 2.31 -7.96
N MET A 71 1.92 1.19 -8.29
CA MET A 71 0.52 1.14 -8.69
C MET A 71 -0.34 0.69 -7.51
N LYS A 72 -1.56 1.20 -7.42
CA LYS A 72 -2.53 0.81 -6.39
C LYS A 72 -3.93 0.70 -6.98
N VAL A 73 -4.70 -0.26 -6.52
CA VAL A 73 -6.15 -0.29 -6.72
C VAL A 73 -6.85 -0.17 -5.38
N VAL A 74 -7.86 0.69 -5.30
CA VAL A 74 -8.69 0.81 -4.10
C VAL A 74 -9.63 -0.41 -4.05
N ILE A 75 -9.47 -1.24 -3.03
CA ILE A 75 -10.27 -2.45 -2.84
C ILE A 75 -11.57 -2.11 -2.10
N GLN A 76 -11.49 -1.29 -1.07
CA GLN A 76 -12.63 -0.91 -0.24
C GLN A 76 -12.49 0.52 0.26
N GLY A 77 -13.61 1.25 0.33
CA GLY A 77 -13.66 2.59 0.89
C GLY A 77 -13.11 3.67 -0.05
N GLU A 78 -12.46 4.68 0.52
CA GLU A 78 -12.00 5.87 -0.19
C GLU A 78 -10.70 6.43 0.37
N PHE A 79 -9.82 6.90 -0.53
CA PHE A 79 -8.67 7.74 -0.20
C PHE A 79 -8.87 9.14 -0.77
N ILE A 80 -8.60 10.16 0.04
CA ILE A 80 -8.46 11.54 -0.37
C ILE A 80 -6.96 11.81 -0.45
N LEU A 81 -6.48 12.12 -1.65
CA LEU A 81 -5.06 12.20 -1.97
C LEU A 81 -4.71 13.62 -2.38
N THR A 82 -3.80 14.27 -1.65
CA THR A 82 -3.27 15.58 -2.02
C THR A 82 -1.84 15.46 -2.48
N ASP A 83 -1.54 15.85 -3.73
CA ASP A 83 -0.16 16.03 -4.18
C ASP A 83 0.44 17.24 -3.44
N GLN A 84 1.48 17.00 -2.62
CA GLN A 84 2.11 18.05 -1.82
C GLN A 84 2.88 19.08 -2.66
N THR A 85 3.16 18.79 -3.93
CA THR A 85 3.85 19.69 -4.85
C THR A 85 2.90 20.69 -5.47
N THR A 86 1.74 20.22 -5.95
CA THR A 86 0.77 21.05 -6.69
C THR A 86 -0.37 21.56 -5.80
N GLY A 87 -0.65 20.88 -4.70
CA GLY A 87 -1.83 21.10 -3.86
C GLY A 87 -3.13 20.53 -4.45
N GLU A 88 -3.07 19.86 -5.61
CA GLU A 88 -4.23 19.24 -6.22
C GLU A 88 -4.71 18.04 -5.41
N VAL A 89 -6.03 17.89 -5.34
CA VAL A 89 -6.70 16.84 -4.57
C VAL A 89 -7.47 15.93 -5.52
N THR A 90 -7.32 14.63 -5.34
CA THR A 90 -8.15 13.62 -6.00
C THR A 90 -8.78 12.68 -4.97
N HIS A 91 -9.96 12.18 -5.30
CA HIS A 91 -10.72 11.23 -4.51
C HIS A 91 -10.70 9.89 -5.22
N ALA A 92 -10.06 8.89 -4.63
CA ALA A 92 -9.93 7.55 -5.18
C ALA A 92 -10.86 6.60 -4.43
N LYS A 93 -11.83 6.00 -5.13
CA LYS A 93 -12.87 5.13 -4.58
C LYS A 93 -12.68 3.70 -5.06
N GLU A 94 -13.47 2.77 -4.52
CA GLU A 94 -13.40 1.36 -4.89
C GLU A 94 -13.31 1.12 -6.40
N ARG A 95 -12.33 0.31 -6.80
CA ARG A 95 -11.98 -0.08 -8.17
C ARG A 95 -11.25 1.00 -8.99
N ASP A 96 -11.02 2.18 -8.42
CA ASP A 96 -10.11 3.16 -9.04
C ASP A 96 -8.66 2.68 -8.96
N VAL A 97 -7.90 2.99 -10.02
CA VAL A 97 -6.48 2.64 -10.16
C VAL A 97 -5.65 3.91 -10.06
N LEU A 98 -4.55 3.81 -9.34
CA LEU A 98 -3.64 4.90 -9.02
C LEU A 98 -2.24 4.53 -9.45
N PHE A 99 -1.49 5.54 -9.88
CA PHE A 99 -0.07 5.46 -10.13
C PHE A 99 0.63 6.57 -9.38
N PHE A 100 1.64 6.21 -8.59
CA PHE A 100 2.46 7.12 -7.82
C PHE A 100 3.89 7.09 -8.34
N PRO A 101 4.30 8.13 -9.10
CA PRO A 101 5.67 8.22 -9.57
C PRO A 101 6.67 8.34 -8.42
N LYS A 102 7.86 7.77 -8.61
CA LYS A 102 9.00 8.00 -7.73
C LYS A 102 9.27 9.50 -7.58
N GLY A 103 9.42 9.95 -6.34
CA GLY A 103 9.65 11.34 -5.94
C GLY A 103 8.36 12.08 -5.55
N THR A 104 7.18 11.53 -5.82
CA THR A 104 5.92 12.15 -5.43
C THR A 104 5.74 12.08 -3.91
N THR A 105 5.38 13.22 -3.29
CA THR A 105 4.95 13.26 -1.89
C THR A 105 3.43 13.46 -1.85
N VAL A 106 2.73 12.54 -1.21
CA VAL A 106 1.28 12.52 -1.14
C VAL A 106 0.84 12.58 0.31
N LYS A 107 -0.14 13.44 0.60
CA LYS A 107 -0.92 13.38 1.85
C LYS A 107 -2.14 12.50 1.62
N PHE A 108 -2.27 11.46 2.44
CA PHE A 108 -3.39 10.52 2.46
C PHE A 108 -4.34 10.83 3.61
N GLU A 109 -5.60 10.94 3.27
CA GLU A 109 -6.72 11.06 4.19
C GLU A 109 -7.81 10.05 3.79
N THR A 110 -8.72 9.75 4.70
CA THR A 110 -9.93 8.99 4.40
C THR A 110 -11.09 9.52 5.25
N PRO A 111 -12.32 9.59 4.72
CA PRO A 111 -13.48 9.97 5.53
C PRO A 111 -13.78 8.96 6.64
N GLU A 112 -13.48 7.68 6.42
CA GLU A 112 -13.75 6.60 7.38
C GLU A 112 -12.71 5.49 7.27
N TYR A 113 -12.58 4.92 6.07
CA TYR A 113 -11.75 3.76 5.79
C TYR A 113 -11.27 3.72 4.34
N GLY A 114 -10.05 3.27 4.12
CA GLY A 114 -9.50 2.96 2.81
C GLY A 114 -8.60 1.73 2.85
N LEU A 115 -8.83 0.79 1.95
CA LEU A 115 -7.99 -0.38 1.73
C LEU A 115 -7.53 -0.40 0.28
N GLY A 116 -6.22 -0.44 0.05
CA GLY A 116 -5.61 -0.50 -1.27
C GLY A 116 -4.73 -1.73 -1.43
N PHE A 117 -4.80 -2.39 -2.58
CA PHE A 117 -3.80 -3.37 -3.01
C PHE A 117 -2.74 -2.64 -3.84
N PHE A 118 -1.48 -2.73 -3.43
CA PHE A 118 -0.37 -2.10 -4.13
C PHE A 118 0.51 -3.12 -4.85
N ALA A 119 1.15 -2.67 -5.92
CA ALA A 119 2.27 -3.33 -6.56
C ALA A 119 3.38 -2.29 -6.79
N GLY A 120 4.60 -2.62 -6.38
CA GLY A 120 5.74 -1.70 -6.46
C GLY A 120 7.03 -2.38 -6.92
N ASP A 121 7.91 -1.61 -7.57
CA ASP A 121 9.25 -2.03 -7.95
C ASP A 121 10.27 -1.62 -6.88
N ARG A 122 10.54 -2.54 -5.95
CA ARG A 122 11.48 -2.32 -4.83
C ARG A 122 12.03 -3.63 -4.30
N THR A 123 13.07 -3.53 -3.49
CA THR A 123 13.81 -4.67 -2.89
C THR A 123 13.88 -4.63 -1.36
N PHE A 124 13.05 -3.79 -0.72
CA PHE A 124 12.99 -3.62 0.73
C PHE A 124 11.53 -3.69 1.21
N ALA A 125 11.31 -4.00 2.48
CA ALA A 125 9.98 -4.03 3.11
C ALA A 125 9.42 -2.60 3.32
N PRO A 126 8.09 -2.40 3.39
CA PRO A 126 7.49 -1.07 3.50
C PRO A 126 7.66 -0.49 4.90
#